data_AF-A0A0D8XJC9-F1
#
_entry.id   AF-A0A0D8XJC9-F1
#
_cell.length_a   1.000
_cell.length_b   1.000
_cell.length_c   1.000
_cell.angle_alpha   90.00
_cell.angle_beta   90.00
_cell.angle_gamma   90.00
#
_symmetry.space_group_name_H-M   'P 1'
#
loop_
_entity.id
_entity.type
_entity.pdbx_description
1 polymer ?
#
loop_
_entity_poly.entity_id
_entity_poly.type
_entity_poly.pdbx_seq_one_letter_code
_entity_poly.pdbx_strand_id
1 'polypeptide(L)'
;MKEKELVIAIWTNRLQNHISLTVCDYATAICKLVFEHKYAGKKWAEPSDFSTLLANDEAIYMLLPRTKSDGNSYQHIAKIHLQVDPQGELMWAKLSFLSLGNFDVGALEILDNTTDIVYFNAAAPSPGNRHLFATSGSPSVNDTWRCVTCHLKNCSYQSNYIDVNLKHILTLCSGPAYPHFYLSDLEQGKIDNVRDILQDEEYNNQLSNIMLPTIIEDTVFLQNGFRELNCFSHKTV
;
A
#
# COMPACT_ATOMS: atom_id res chain seq x y z
N MET A 1 -13.53 21.46 9.30
CA MET A 1 -14.25 20.17 9.41
C MET A 1 -14.28 19.59 10.83
N LYS A 2 -13.74 20.27 11.86
CA LYS A 2 -13.39 19.68 13.17
C LYS A 2 -14.50 19.12 14.08
N GLU A 3 -15.76 19.07 13.65
CA GLU A 3 -16.86 18.51 14.45
C GLU A 3 -17.94 17.81 13.60
N LYS A 4 -17.66 17.51 12.33
CA LYS A 4 -18.64 16.85 11.45
C LYS A 4 -18.23 15.40 11.19
N GLU A 5 -19.16 14.48 11.45
CA GLU A 5 -19.04 13.10 11.01
C GLU A 5 -19.26 13.05 9.48
N LEU A 6 -18.24 12.61 8.76
CA LEU A 6 -18.23 12.55 7.30
C LEU A 6 -18.07 11.10 6.84
N VAL A 7 -18.77 10.77 5.75
CA VAL A 7 -18.66 9.49 5.05
C VAL A 7 -18.04 9.73 3.68
N ILE A 8 -16.97 9.01 3.37
CA ILE A 8 -16.36 8.99 2.04
C ILE A 8 -16.97 7.82 1.28
N ALA A 9 -17.59 8.10 0.13
CA ALA A 9 -18.11 7.08 -0.77
C ALA A 9 -17.46 7.20 -2.14
N ILE A 10 -16.97 6.08 -2.65
CA ILE A 10 -16.39 5.97 -3.99
C ILE A 10 -17.36 5.17 -4.84
N TRP A 11 -17.78 5.79 -5.93
CA TRP A 11 -18.69 5.22 -6.92
C TRP A 11 -17.89 4.88 -8.16
N THR A 12 -18.36 3.88 -8.91
CA THR A 12 -17.84 3.58 -10.24
C THR A 12 -18.99 3.35 -11.20
N ASN A 13 -18.81 3.72 -12.46
CA ASN A 13 -19.78 3.39 -13.49
C ASN A 13 -19.78 1.89 -13.80
N ARG A 14 -20.81 1.39 -14.50
CA ARG A 14 -20.93 -0.03 -14.84
C ARG A 14 -19.73 -0.60 -15.63
N LEU A 15 -19.07 0.25 -16.42
CA LEU A 15 -17.88 -0.14 -17.19
C LEU A 15 -16.58 -0.06 -16.38
N GLN A 16 -16.67 0.35 -15.12
CA GLN A 16 -15.56 0.49 -14.17
C GLN A 16 -14.41 1.37 -14.66
N ASN A 17 -14.66 2.28 -15.60
CA ASN A 17 -13.63 3.15 -16.18
C ASN A 17 -13.77 4.62 -15.76
N HIS A 18 -14.72 4.92 -14.88
CA HIS A 18 -14.94 6.24 -14.31
C HIS A 18 -15.32 6.09 -12.85
N ILE A 19 -14.51 6.66 -11.95
CA ILE A 19 -14.83 6.74 -10.54
C ILE A 19 -15.20 8.16 -10.13
N SER A 20 -16.09 8.26 -9.15
CA SER A 20 -16.55 9.51 -8.57
C SER A 20 -16.47 9.40 -7.04
N LEU A 21 -15.79 10.34 -6.40
CA LEU A 21 -15.61 10.40 -4.96
C LEU A 21 -16.53 11.46 -4.39
N THR A 22 -17.43 11.04 -3.51
CA THR A 22 -18.33 11.92 -2.77
C THR A 22 -18.00 11.93 -1.28
N VAL A 23 -18.06 13.11 -0.67
CA VAL A 23 -18.01 13.28 0.78
C VAL A 23 -19.40 13.66 1.26
N CYS A 24 -19.94 12.89 2.20
CA CYS A 24 -21.29 13.04 2.71
C CYS A 24 -21.26 13.42 4.18
N ASP A 25 -22.05 14.43 4.55
CA ASP A 25 -22.28 14.79 5.95
C ASP A 25 -23.30 13.80 6.55
N TYR A 26 -22.91 13.11 7.62
CA TYR A 26 -23.70 12.02 8.20
C TYR A 26 -25.04 12.53 8.77
N ALA A 27 -25.02 13.69 9.43
CA ALA A 27 -26.21 14.25 10.10
C ALA A 27 -27.26 14.75 9.10
N THR A 28 -26.81 15.34 8.00
CA THR A 28 -27.70 15.94 6.98
C THR A 28 -27.99 15.02 5.80
N ALA A 29 -27.22 13.94 5.63
CA ALA A 29 -27.21 13.06 4.46
C ALA A 29 -26.92 13.80 3.12
N ILE A 30 -26.34 15.00 3.18
CA ILE A 30 -25.97 15.76 1.98
C ILE A 30 -24.61 15.28 1.51
N CYS A 31 -24.58 14.74 0.29
CA CYS A 31 -23.36 14.30 -0.38
C CYS A 31 -22.88 15.32 -1.41
N LYS A 32 -21.58 15.58 -1.41
CA LYS A 32 -20.91 16.44 -2.39
C LYS A 32 -19.91 15.64 -3.20
N LEU A 33 -20.03 15.71 -4.52
CA LEU A 33 -19.02 15.22 -5.44
C LEU A 33 -17.80 16.13 -5.37
N VAL A 34 -16.67 15.60 -4.91
CA VAL A 34 -15.45 16.39 -4.72
C VAL A 34 -14.33 15.99 -5.70
N PHE A 35 -14.38 14.80 -6.29
CA PHE A 35 -13.36 14.35 -7.22
C PHE A 35 -13.89 13.29 -8.18
N GLU A 36 -13.34 13.25 -9.39
CA GLU A 36 -13.59 12.19 -10.36
C GLU A 36 -12.29 11.79 -11.06
N HIS A 37 -12.20 10.51 -11.45
CA HIS A 37 -11.08 10.01 -12.24
C HIS A 37 -11.56 9.08 -13.35
N LYS A 38 -11.17 9.40 -14.59
CA LYS A 38 -11.43 8.58 -15.78
C LYS A 38 -10.18 7.78 -16.12
N TYR A 39 -10.33 6.46 -16.14
CA TYR A 39 -9.26 5.54 -16.52
C TYR A 39 -9.03 5.64 -18.03
N ALA A 40 -7.75 5.73 -18.43
CA ALA A 40 -7.37 5.83 -19.84
C ALA A 40 -7.28 4.44 -20.49
N GLY A 41 -7.76 4.32 -21.74
CA GLY A 41 -7.62 3.11 -22.55
C GLY A 41 -8.41 1.93 -22.00
N LYS A 42 -7.82 0.73 -22.07
CA LYS A 42 -8.40 -0.54 -21.59
C LYS A 42 -8.05 -0.80 -20.11
N LYS A 43 -8.18 0.21 -19.26
CA LYS A 43 -7.97 0.11 -17.80
C LYS A 43 -9.30 0.27 -17.08
N TRP A 44 -9.43 -0.37 -15.93
CA TRP A 44 -10.62 -0.30 -15.08
C TRP A 44 -10.21 -0.18 -13.61
N ALA A 45 -11.17 0.21 -12.80
CA ALA A 45 -11.09 0.27 -11.36
C ALA A 45 -11.51 -1.07 -10.76
N GLU A 46 -10.76 -1.59 -9.81
CA GLU A 46 -11.12 -2.79 -9.05
C GLU A 46 -11.59 -2.43 -7.64
N PRO A 47 -12.60 -3.11 -7.07
CA PRO A 47 -13.04 -2.83 -5.70
C PRO A 47 -11.90 -2.89 -4.67
N SER A 48 -10.91 -3.77 -4.87
CA SER A 48 -9.72 -3.88 -4.03
C SER A 48 -8.86 -2.62 -4.01
N ASP A 49 -8.84 -1.83 -5.09
CA ASP A 49 -8.06 -0.57 -5.17
C ASP A 49 -8.51 0.46 -4.12
N PHE A 50 -9.76 0.34 -3.66
CA PHE A 50 -10.40 1.26 -2.71
C PHE A 50 -10.70 0.59 -1.37
N SER A 51 -10.19 -0.63 -1.14
CA SER A 51 -10.35 -1.34 0.12
C SER A 51 -9.62 -0.66 1.28
N THR A 52 -8.60 0.13 0.97
CA THR A 52 -7.85 0.94 1.93
C THR A 52 -7.88 2.41 1.53
N LEU A 53 -8.40 3.25 2.42
CA LEU A 53 -8.42 4.70 2.28
C LEU A 53 -7.91 5.31 3.58
N LEU A 54 -7.08 6.33 3.47
CA LEU A 54 -6.68 7.15 4.62
C LEU A 54 -7.19 8.56 4.38
N ALA A 55 -7.53 9.27 5.45
CA ALA A 55 -7.98 10.65 5.35
C ALA A 55 -7.59 11.43 6.60
N ASN A 56 -7.41 12.73 6.41
CA ASN A 56 -7.32 13.71 7.49
C ASN A 56 -8.12 14.96 7.10
N ASP A 57 -7.99 16.03 7.90
CA ASP A 57 -8.71 17.29 7.68
C ASP A 57 -8.33 18.01 6.36
N GLU A 58 -7.24 17.61 5.69
CA GLU A 58 -6.72 18.33 4.51
C GLU A 58 -6.81 17.49 3.24
N ALA A 59 -6.77 16.16 3.35
CA ALA A 59 -6.68 15.30 2.19
C ALA A 59 -7.25 13.90 2.43
N ILE A 60 -7.63 13.28 1.31
CA ILE A 60 -7.92 11.85 1.20
C ILE A 60 -6.78 11.21 0.43
N TYR A 61 -6.28 10.07 0.92
CA TYR A 61 -5.25 9.26 0.30
C TYR A 61 -5.90 7.98 -0.21
N MET A 62 -5.67 7.69 -1.49
CA MET A 62 -6.21 6.51 -2.15
C MET A 62 -5.23 6.02 -3.22
N LEU A 63 -5.46 4.83 -3.74
CA LEU A 63 -4.63 4.27 -4.78
C LEU A 63 -5.21 4.59 -6.17
N LEU A 64 -4.38 5.15 -7.05
CA LEU A 64 -4.71 5.40 -8.45
C LEU A 64 -3.53 5.08 -9.36
N PRO A 65 -3.78 4.68 -10.62
CA PRO A 65 -2.71 4.41 -11.57
C PRO A 65 -1.97 5.70 -11.94
N ARG A 66 -0.64 5.65 -11.90
CA ARG A 66 0.26 6.72 -12.31
C ARG A 66 1.24 6.20 -13.37
N THR A 67 1.20 6.80 -14.55
CA THR A 67 2.24 6.57 -15.57
C THR A 67 3.54 7.22 -15.14
N LYS A 68 4.65 6.47 -15.20
CA LYS A 68 6.00 6.93 -14.87
C LYS A 68 6.84 7.07 -16.15
N SER A 69 8.04 7.62 -16.01
CA SER A 69 8.94 7.92 -17.13
C SER A 69 9.50 6.69 -17.84
N ASP A 70 9.39 5.51 -17.23
CA ASP A 70 9.75 4.22 -17.84
C ASP A 70 8.68 3.69 -18.81
N GLY A 71 7.58 4.43 -18.98
CA GLY A 71 6.46 4.05 -19.85
C GLY A 71 5.44 3.12 -19.17
N ASN A 72 5.73 2.63 -17.96
CA ASN A 72 4.83 1.79 -17.20
C ASN A 72 3.86 2.62 -16.37
N SER A 73 2.76 1.98 -15.97
CA SER A 73 1.75 2.54 -15.10
C SER A 73 1.71 1.71 -13.84
N TYR A 74 1.91 2.35 -12.69
CA TYR A 74 1.92 1.69 -11.39
C TYR A 74 0.78 2.20 -10.53
N GLN A 75 0.25 1.35 -9.66
CA GLN A 75 -0.70 1.73 -8.64
C GLN A 75 0.02 2.53 -7.55
N HIS A 76 -0.27 3.83 -7.45
CA HIS A 76 0.46 4.77 -6.58
C HIS A 76 -0.50 5.52 -5.65
N ILE A 77 0.08 6.10 -4.59
CA ILE A 77 -0.66 6.90 -3.61
C ILE A 77 -1.01 8.27 -4.21
N ALA A 78 -2.29 8.47 -4.48
CA ALA A 78 -2.90 9.73 -4.83
C ALA A 78 -3.31 10.48 -3.55
N LYS A 79 -2.90 11.75 -3.45
CA LYS A 79 -3.36 12.70 -2.43
C LYS A 79 -4.39 13.62 -3.08
N ILE A 80 -5.64 13.48 -2.64
CA ILE A 80 -6.79 14.29 -3.04
C ILE A 80 -6.95 15.41 -2.02
N HIS A 81 -6.48 16.61 -2.37
CA HIS A 81 -6.48 17.78 -1.51
C HIS A 81 -7.90 18.34 -1.40
N LEU A 82 -8.49 18.25 -0.22
CA LEU A 82 -9.80 18.80 0.07
C LEU A 82 -9.71 20.31 0.16
N GLN A 83 -10.64 20.99 -0.52
CA GLN A 83 -10.72 22.45 -0.52
C GLN A 83 -12.09 22.86 0.02
N VAL A 84 -12.10 23.93 0.81
CA VAL A 84 -13.33 24.54 1.32
C VAL A 84 -13.38 25.99 0.87
N ASP A 85 -14.57 26.45 0.48
CA ASP A 85 -14.80 27.85 0.15
C ASP A 85 -14.88 28.71 1.43
N PRO A 86 -14.93 30.05 1.31
CA PRO A 86 -15.06 30.94 2.48
C PRO A 86 -16.34 30.73 3.29
N GLN A 87 -17.36 30.08 2.72
CA GLN A 87 -18.61 29.72 3.38
C GLN A 87 -18.51 28.38 4.15
N GLY A 88 -17.37 27.70 4.05
CA GLY A 88 -17.10 26.43 4.73
C GLY A 88 -17.60 25.20 3.97
N GLU A 89 -17.93 25.36 2.69
CA GLU A 89 -18.48 24.31 1.85
C GLU A 89 -17.39 23.61 1.03
N LEU A 90 -17.46 22.28 0.94
CA LEU A 90 -16.50 21.49 0.16
C LEU A 90 -16.57 21.83 -1.32
N MET A 91 -15.39 22.08 -1.90
CA MET A 91 -15.16 22.38 -3.30
C MET A 91 -14.54 21.17 -4.04
N TRP A 92 -14.37 21.32 -5.35
CA TRP A 92 -13.63 20.36 -6.16
C TRP A 92 -12.19 20.20 -5.67
N ALA A 93 -11.80 18.96 -5.41
CA ALA A 93 -10.50 18.61 -4.86
C ALA A 93 -9.41 18.58 -5.95
N LYS A 94 -8.19 18.91 -5.53
CA LYS A 94 -7.01 18.85 -6.40
C LYS A 94 -6.28 17.51 -6.21
N LEU A 95 -5.86 16.88 -7.31
CA LEU A 95 -5.05 15.66 -7.28
C LEU A 95 -3.56 15.97 -7.32
N SER A 96 -2.79 15.28 -6.48
CA SER A 96 -1.34 15.08 -6.65
C SER A 96 -0.97 13.64 -6.30
N PHE A 97 0.25 13.21 -6.63
CA PHE A 97 0.76 11.90 -6.24
C PHE A 97 1.96 12.02 -5.33
N LEU A 98 2.08 11.13 -4.35
CA LEU A 98 3.29 11.00 -3.56
C LEU A 98 4.45 10.51 -4.45
N SER A 99 5.66 10.97 -4.13
CA SER A 99 6.87 10.69 -4.90
C SER A 99 7.43 9.31 -4.57
N LEU A 100 6.89 8.27 -5.20
CA LEU A 100 7.31 6.87 -5.01
C LEU A 100 8.19 6.36 -6.16
N GLY A 101 8.81 5.19 -5.95
CA GLY A 101 9.63 4.47 -6.93
C GLY A 101 8.82 3.90 -8.10
N ASN A 102 9.37 2.90 -8.78
CA ASN A 102 8.71 2.20 -9.89
C ASN A 102 8.23 0.84 -9.39
N PHE A 103 7.14 0.83 -8.63
CA PHE A 103 6.54 -0.36 -8.04
C PHE A 103 5.07 -0.10 -7.70
N ASP A 104 4.28 -1.16 -7.57
CA ASP A 104 2.89 -1.06 -7.16
C ASP A 104 2.74 -0.99 -5.65
N VAL A 105 1.94 -0.04 -5.18
CA VAL A 105 1.42 0.03 -3.82
C VAL A 105 0.18 -0.84 -3.74
N GLY A 106 0.13 -1.76 -2.78
CA GLY A 106 -1.00 -2.69 -2.63
C GLY A 106 -2.12 -2.16 -1.75
N ALA A 107 -1.77 -1.46 -0.68
CA ALA A 107 -2.65 -1.06 0.40
C ALA A 107 -2.04 0.09 1.20
N LEU A 108 -2.90 0.96 1.70
CA LEU A 108 -2.59 1.99 2.67
C LEU A 108 -2.87 1.43 4.08
N GLU A 109 -1.87 1.45 4.95
CA GLU A 109 -1.97 0.80 6.27
C GLU A 109 -2.46 1.78 7.34
N ILE A 110 -1.77 2.90 7.51
CA ILE A 110 -2.10 3.92 8.52
C ILE A 110 -1.44 5.26 8.20
N LEU A 111 -2.07 6.36 8.64
CA LEU A 111 -1.54 7.72 8.56
C LEU A 111 -1.22 8.24 9.97
N ASP A 112 0.03 8.61 10.19
CA ASP A 112 0.45 9.38 11.35
C ASP A 112 0.22 10.86 11.09
N ASN A 113 -0.88 11.42 11.64
CA ASN A 113 -1.18 12.84 11.51
C ASN A 113 -0.22 13.74 12.31
N THR A 114 0.51 13.20 13.29
CA THR A 114 1.43 13.99 14.12
C THR A 114 2.76 14.24 13.42
N THR A 115 3.25 13.24 12.68
CA THR A 115 4.51 13.33 11.92
C THR A 115 4.32 13.44 10.41
N ASP A 116 3.06 13.44 9.93
CA ASP A 116 2.68 13.39 8.51
C ASP A 116 3.34 12.21 7.76
N ILE A 117 3.32 11.02 8.37
CA ILE A 117 3.88 9.79 7.75
C ILE A 117 2.75 8.88 7.29
N VAL A 118 2.76 8.52 6.01
CA VAL A 118 1.90 7.50 5.41
C VAL A 118 2.65 6.17 5.40
N TYR A 119 2.05 5.16 6.02
CA TYR A 119 2.51 3.77 5.97
C TYR A 119 1.70 2.99 4.94
N PHE A 120 2.38 2.20 4.12
CA PHE A 120 1.75 1.47 3.02
C PHE A 120 2.52 0.19 2.71
N ASN A 121 1.84 -0.84 2.19
CA ASN A 121 2.53 -2.00 1.65
C ASN A 121 2.83 -1.82 0.15
N ALA A 122 3.93 -2.39 -0.32
CA ALA A 122 4.27 -2.33 -1.74
C ALA A 122 4.97 -3.59 -2.25
N ALA A 123 4.84 -3.80 -3.56
CA ALA A 123 5.51 -4.84 -4.33
C ALA A 123 6.92 -4.41 -4.76
N ALA A 124 7.80 -4.21 -3.77
CA ALA A 124 9.16 -3.73 -3.96
C ALA A 124 10.12 -4.45 -3.01
N PRO A 125 11.42 -4.59 -3.34
CA PRO A 125 12.08 -4.15 -4.56
C PRO A 125 11.76 -4.99 -5.80
N SER A 126 11.17 -6.18 -5.63
CA SER A 126 10.68 -7.01 -6.73
C SER A 126 9.16 -7.15 -6.69
N PRO A 127 8.49 -7.47 -7.82
CA PRO A 127 7.05 -7.70 -7.86
C PRO A 127 6.58 -8.86 -6.96
N GLY A 128 7.47 -9.80 -6.62
CA GLY A 128 7.21 -10.93 -5.72
C GLY A 128 7.32 -10.57 -4.23
N ASN A 129 7.93 -9.43 -3.90
CA ASN A 129 8.07 -9.00 -2.50
C ASN A 129 6.80 -8.32 -2.01
N ARG A 130 6.57 -8.35 -0.71
CA ARG A 130 5.60 -7.52 0.00
C ARG A 130 6.27 -7.05 1.27
N HIS A 131 6.52 -5.75 1.36
CA HIS A 131 7.08 -5.11 2.56
C HIS A 131 6.26 -3.89 2.96
N LEU A 132 6.46 -3.43 4.19
CA LEU A 132 5.95 -2.15 4.67
C LEU A 132 6.92 -1.04 4.30
N PHE A 133 6.38 0.07 3.83
CA PHE A 133 7.08 1.28 3.49
C PHE A 133 6.46 2.47 4.21
N ALA A 134 7.25 3.53 4.34
CA ALA A 134 6.83 4.80 4.91
C ALA A 134 7.25 5.94 4.01
N THR A 135 6.40 6.96 3.86
CA THR A 135 6.70 8.20 3.13
C THR A 135 6.02 9.39 3.80
N SER A 136 6.50 10.60 3.52
CA SER A 136 5.81 11.82 3.96
C SER A 136 4.49 11.98 3.20
N GLY A 137 3.41 12.33 3.92
CA GLY A 137 2.12 12.70 3.34
C GLY A 137 2.17 14.04 2.59
N SER A 138 3.19 14.86 2.84
CA SER A 138 3.45 16.14 2.17
C SER A 138 4.92 16.23 1.74
N PRO A 139 5.34 15.39 0.77
CA PRO A 139 6.74 15.23 0.45
C PRO A 139 7.31 16.50 -0.18
N SER A 140 8.39 16.99 0.41
CA SER A 140 9.31 17.98 -0.15
C SER A 140 10.25 17.34 -1.18
N VAL A 141 11.06 18.15 -1.87
CA VAL A 141 12.02 17.68 -2.88
C VAL A 141 13.04 16.68 -2.29
N ASN A 142 13.31 16.77 -0.99
CA ASN A 142 14.28 15.93 -0.30
C ASN A 142 13.65 14.66 0.30
N ASP A 143 12.32 14.60 0.39
CA ASP A 143 11.64 13.48 1.03
C ASP A 143 11.63 12.27 0.11
N THR A 144 12.14 11.16 0.64
CA THR A 144 12.12 9.86 -0.01
C THR A 144 11.25 8.89 0.78
N TRP A 145 10.63 7.97 0.06
CA TRP A 145 10.04 6.80 0.67
C TRP A 145 11.16 5.87 1.15
N ARG A 146 10.88 5.08 2.18
CA ARG A 146 11.82 4.10 2.74
C ARG A 146 11.10 2.82 3.06
N CYS A 147 11.84 1.73 2.99
CA CYS A 147 11.34 0.45 3.44
C CYS A 147 11.51 0.32 4.95
N VAL A 148 10.42 0.02 5.65
CA VAL A 148 10.40 -0.15 7.10
C VAL A 148 10.90 -1.54 7.48
N THR A 149 10.45 -2.57 6.74
CA THR A 149 10.61 -3.99 7.12
C THR A 149 11.52 -4.79 6.19
N CYS A 150 12.21 -4.15 5.25
CA CYS A 150 13.14 -4.84 4.32
C CYS A 150 14.36 -5.45 5.01
N HIS A 151 14.69 -5.02 6.24
CA HIS A 151 15.83 -5.53 6.99
C HIS A 151 15.54 -6.87 7.69
N LEU A 152 14.28 -7.33 7.70
CA LEU A 152 13.90 -8.63 8.22
C LEU A 152 14.47 -9.74 7.32
N LYS A 153 15.33 -10.58 7.89
CA LYS A 153 16.07 -11.60 7.13
C LYS A 153 15.14 -12.72 6.69
N ASN A 154 15.33 -13.20 5.46
CA ASN A 154 14.55 -14.29 4.87
C ASN A 154 13.03 -14.09 4.94
N CYS A 155 12.59 -12.82 4.87
CA CYS A 155 11.19 -12.47 4.96
C CYS A 155 10.80 -11.43 3.90
N SER A 156 10.66 -11.87 2.66
CA SER A 156 10.34 -11.00 1.52
C SER A 156 8.85 -10.84 1.26
N TYR A 157 8.00 -11.71 1.80
CA TYR A 157 6.55 -11.63 1.66
C TYR A 157 5.91 -11.48 3.03
N GLN A 158 5.37 -10.29 3.30
CA GLN A 158 4.94 -9.89 4.63
C GLN A 158 3.50 -9.37 4.66
N SER A 159 2.84 -9.58 5.79
CA SER A 159 1.64 -8.82 6.19
C SER A 159 1.95 -8.09 7.49
N ASN A 160 1.64 -6.79 7.55
CA ASN A 160 2.09 -5.91 8.62
C ASN A 160 0.88 -5.33 9.34
N TYR A 161 0.86 -5.41 10.66
CA TYR A 161 -0.21 -4.91 11.50
C TYR A 161 0.38 -3.91 12.48
N ILE A 162 0.08 -2.63 12.27
CA ILE A 162 0.60 -1.53 13.09
C ILE A 162 -0.42 -1.23 14.18
N ASP A 163 0.04 -1.04 15.42
CA ASP A 163 -0.85 -0.64 16.50
C ASP A 163 -1.40 0.79 16.27
N VAL A 164 -2.59 1.07 16.82
CA VAL A 164 -3.25 2.37 16.62
C VAL A 164 -2.43 3.55 17.16
N ASN A 165 -1.53 3.28 18.12
CA ASN A 165 -0.66 4.27 18.74
C ASN A 165 0.67 4.47 18.00
N LEU A 166 0.91 3.73 16.90
CA LEU A 166 2.13 3.78 16.09
C LEU A 166 3.42 3.49 16.86
N LYS A 167 3.34 2.67 17.92
CA LYS A 167 4.46 2.28 18.78
C LYS A 167 4.97 0.88 18.51
N HIS A 168 4.13 0.00 18.01
CA HIS A 168 4.50 -1.39 17.76
C HIS A 168 3.95 -1.86 16.43
N ILE A 169 4.64 -2.83 15.87
CA ILE A 169 4.25 -3.51 14.64
C ILE A 169 4.40 -5.01 14.82
N LEU A 170 3.37 -5.74 14.40
CA LEU A 170 3.38 -7.17 14.22
C LEU A 170 3.53 -7.48 12.73
N THR A 171 4.61 -8.13 12.35
CA THR A 171 4.87 -8.54 10.96
C THR A 171 4.73 -10.05 10.84
N LEU A 172 3.69 -10.52 10.15
CA LEU A 172 3.61 -11.90 9.70
C LEU A 172 4.56 -12.08 8.51
N CYS A 173 5.55 -12.93 8.70
CA CYS A 173 6.36 -13.45 7.63
C CYS A 173 5.66 -14.63 6.98
N SER A 174 5.42 -14.59 5.66
CA SER A 174 4.85 -15.74 4.92
C SER A 174 5.82 -16.34 3.91
N GLY A 175 7.04 -15.79 3.81
CA GLY A 175 8.05 -16.32 2.91
C GLY A 175 9.25 -15.38 2.73
N PRO A 176 10.41 -15.91 2.29
CA PRO A 176 10.64 -17.31 1.91
C PRO A 176 10.90 -18.24 3.11
N ALA A 177 11.18 -17.70 4.30
CA ALA A 177 11.21 -18.48 5.52
C ALA A 177 9.83 -19.09 5.81
N TYR A 178 9.80 -20.08 6.69
CA TYR A 178 8.55 -20.63 7.20
C TYR A 178 7.69 -19.51 7.83
N PRO A 179 6.36 -19.67 7.88
CA PRO A 179 5.51 -18.65 8.47
C PRO A 179 5.79 -18.43 9.96
N HIS A 180 6.08 -17.20 10.36
CA HIS A 180 6.32 -16.78 11.75
C HIS A 180 6.02 -15.30 11.92
N PHE A 181 6.06 -14.79 13.14
CA PHE A 181 5.74 -13.40 13.44
C PHE A 181 6.95 -12.66 14.00
N TYR A 182 7.14 -11.40 13.60
CA TYR A 182 8.00 -10.46 14.28
C TYR A 182 7.18 -9.46 15.07
N LEU A 183 7.55 -9.21 16.32
CA LEU A 183 7.11 -8.06 17.09
C LEU A 183 8.25 -7.06 17.17
N SER A 184 8.00 -5.82 16.77
CA SER A 184 9.01 -4.75 16.80
C SER A 184 8.41 -3.47 17.34
N ASP A 185 9.25 -2.63 17.91
CA ASP A 185 8.90 -1.24 18.20
C ASP A 185 8.92 -0.46 16.88
N LEU A 186 8.01 0.49 16.72
CA LEU A 186 7.90 1.36 15.57
C LEU A 186 8.13 2.80 16.02
N GLU A 187 9.13 3.45 15.45
CA GLU A 187 9.39 4.87 15.70
C GLU A 187 9.68 5.58 14.38
N GLN A 188 8.78 6.50 14.02
CA GLN A 188 8.88 7.32 12.82
C GLN A 188 9.37 6.49 11.63
N GLY A 189 8.68 5.42 11.27
CA GLY A 189 8.95 4.49 10.16
C GLY A 189 10.25 3.70 10.19
N LYS A 190 10.88 3.57 11.36
CA LYS A 190 11.94 2.61 11.60
C LYS A 190 11.43 1.58 12.60
N ILE A 191 11.95 0.37 12.49
CA ILE A 191 11.69 -0.69 13.46
C ILE A 191 12.93 -0.95 14.27
N ASP A 192 12.74 -1.13 15.57
CA ASP A 192 13.77 -1.48 16.55
C ASP A 192 13.27 -2.59 17.47
N ASN A 193 14.16 -3.15 18.30
CA ASN A 193 13.85 -4.21 19.26
C ASN A 193 13.08 -5.40 18.65
N VAL A 194 13.43 -5.76 17.42
CA VAL A 194 12.79 -6.85 16.67
C VAL A 194 12.93 -8.18 17.41
N ARG A 195 11.80 -8.83 17.70
CA ARG A 195 11.71 -10.15 18.32
C ARG A 195 10.94 -11.08 17.42
N ASP A 196 11.49 -12.26 17.18
CA ASP A 196 10.76 -13.35 16.56
C ASP A 196 9.86 -14.00 17.62
N ILE A 197 8.58 -14.16 17.30
CA ILE A 197 7.57 -14.72 18.18
C ILE A 197 6.75 -15.77 17.43
N LEU A 198 6.17 -16.70 18.20
CA LEU A 198 5.34 -17.78 17.66
C LEU A 198 6.06 -18.64 16.61
N GLN A 199 7.37 -18.84 16.78
CA GLN A 199 8.09 -19.85 16.01
C GLN A 199 7.58 -21.24 16.37
N ASP A 200 7.26 -22.03 15.35
CA ASP A 200 6.96 -23.45 15.51
C ASP A 200 8.26 -24.26 15.37
N GLU A 201 8.93 -24.48 16.49
CA GLU A 201 10.18 -25.26 16.53
C GLU A 201 9.97 -26.70 16.05
N GLU A 202 8.80 -27.31 16.31
CA GLU A 202 8.50 -28.67 15.88
C GLU A 202 8.40 -28.72 14.34
N TYR A 203 7.64 -27.80 13.76
CA TYR A 203 7.54 -27.66 12.31
C TYR A 203 8.90 -27.41 11.65
N ASN A 204 9.73 -26.54 12.24
CA ASN A 204 11.07 -26.26 11.73
C ASN A 204 11.98 -27.49 11.77
N ASN A 205 11.90 -28.28 12.84
CA ASN A 205 12.65 -29.53 12.96
C ASN A 205 12.15 -30.58 11.97
N GLN A 206 10.85 -30.63 11.66
CA GLN A 206 10.33 -31.53 10.64
C GLN A 206 10.79 -31.10 9.24
N LEU A 207 10.72 -29.81 8.92
CA LEU A 207 11.17 -29.28 7.64
C LEU A 207 12.67 -29.49 7.38
N SER A 208 13.51 -29.34 8.41
CA SER A 208 14.97 -29.54 8.26
C SER A 208 15.35 -30.98 7.93
N ASN A 209 14.49 -31.94 8.27
CA ASN A 209 14.66 -33.36 7.95
C ASN A 209 14.10 -33.76 6.57
N ILE A 210 13.52 -32.81 5.82
CA ILE A 210 12.92 -33.05 4.50
C ILE A 210 13.70 -32.27 3.44
N MET A 211 13.95 -32.90 2.30
CA MET A 211 14.56 -32.21 1.16
C MET A 211 13.51 -31.33 0.47
N LEU A 212 13.55 -30.02 0.75
CA LEU A 212 12.68 -29.05 0.11
C LEU A 212 13.13 -28.80 -1.34
N PRO A 213 12.18 -28.52 -2.26
CA PRO A 213 12.51 -28.14 -3.61
C PRO A 213 13.21 -26.78 -3.64
N THR A 214 14.14 -26.61 -4.58
CA THR A 214 14.77 -25.31 -4.83
C THR A 214 13.86 -24.47 -5.72
N ILE A 215 13.61 -23.23 -5.30
CA ILE A 215 12.87 -22.25 -6.08
C ILE A 215 13.86 -21.58 -7.04
N ILE A 216 13.55 -21.63 -8.33
CA ILE A 216 14.29 -20.91 -9.37
C ILE A 216 13.33 -19.89 -9.97
N GLU A 217 13.71 -18.62 -9.87
CA GLU A 217 12.99 -17.51 -10.48
C GLU A 217 13.63 -17.19 -11.83
N ASP A 218 12.82 -17.13 -12.89
CA ASP A 218 13.28 -16.71 -14.21
C ASP A 218 12.33 -15.67 -14.80
N THR A 219 12.88 -14.77 -15.62
CA THR A 219 12.11 -13.72 -16.31
C THR A 219 12.04 -14.04 -17.79
N VAL A 220 10.85 -14.35 -18.28
CA VAL A 220 10.63 -14.67 -19.69
C VAL A 220 10.11 -13.45 -20.42
N PHE A 221 10.71 -13.15 -21.57
CA PHE A 221 10.27 -12.08 -22.47
C PHE A 221 9.29 -12.64 -23.50
N LEU A 222 8.06 -12.12 -23.49
CA LEU A 222 7.07 -12.47 -24.50
C LEU A 222 7.27 -11.61 -25.76
N GLN A 223 6.86 -12.13 -26.92
CA GLN A 223 7.09 -11.49 -28.24
C GLN A 223 6.56 -10.05 -28.36
N ASN A 224 5.65 -9.64 -27.48
CA ASN A 224 5.05 -8.29 -27.45
C ASN A 224 5.59 -7.39 -26.32
N GLY A 225 6.72 -7.74 -25.68
CA GLY A 225 7.39 -6.88 -24.69
C GLY A 225 6.85 -6.97 -23.25
N PHE A 226 5.92 -7.88 -22.98
CA PHE A 226 5.49 -8.19 -21.60
C PHE A 226 6.53 -9.08 -20.92
N ARG A 227 6.83 -8.77 -19.64
CA ARG A 227 7.66 -9.60 -18.77
C ARG A 227 6.76 -10.43 -17.87
N GLU A 228 6.94 -11.75 -17.88
CA GLU A 228 6.28 -12.64 -16.94
C GLU A 228 7.33 -13.23 -16.00
N LEU A 229 7.04 -13.19 -14.69
CA LEU A 229 7.84 -13.87 -13.67
C LEU A 229 7.33 -15.30 -13.57
N ASN A 230 8.17 -16.26 -13.95
CA ASN A 230 7.87 -17.67 -13.80
C ASN A 230 8.65 -18.21 -12.59
N CYS A 231 7.92 -18.77 -11.62
CA CYS A 231 8.51 -19.50 -10.51
C CYS A 231 8.49 -20.99 -10.84
N PHE A 232 9.66 -21.58 -11.02
CA PHE A 232 9.81 -23.03 -11.16
C PHE A 232 10.23 -23.63 -9.81
N SER A 233 9.54 -24.69 -9.40
CA SER A 233 9.94 -25.50 -8.25
C SER A 233 10.58 -26.78 -8.78
N HIS A 234 11.89 -26.93 -8.58
CA HIS A 234 12.59 -28.16 -8.93
C HIS A 234 12.78 -29.02 -7.70
N LYS A 235 12.35 -30.27 -7.77
CA LYS A 235 12.66 -31.28 -6.77
C LYS A 235 14.11 -31.72 -7.01
N THR A 236 15.00 -31.38 -6.08
CA THR A 236 16.36 -31.94 -6.06
C THR A 236 16.24 -33.44 -5.79
N VAL A 237 16.81 -34.28 -6.67
CA VAL A 237 16.82 -35.75 -6.55
C VAL A 237 17.92 -36.18 -5.60
#